data_AF-A0A1M6CTX2-F1
#
_entry.id   AF-A0A1M6CTX2-F1
#
_cell.length_a   1.000
_cell.length_b   1.000
_cell.length_c   1.000
_cell.angle_alpha   90.00
_cell.angle_beta   90.00
_cell.angle_gamma   90.00
#
_symmetry.space_group_name_H-M   'P 1'
#
loop_
_entity.id
_entity.type
_entity.pdbx_description
1 polymer ?
#
loop_
_entity_poly.entity_id
_entity_poly.type
_entity_poly.pdbx_seq_one_letter_code
_entity_poly.pdbx_strand_id
1 'polypeptide(L)'
;MNGYVGILYTFTFVLVIPYDFILDLLYSLPLRTKKMFGNVGIYVEEKIVLATRFKDHSPVDNGIWIATKVAYQPILKEMFPSLRNLETYNIKSWLLLPDEADDFEEAAAAIAELIKQNSHLIGVIPKSKNKK
;
A
#
# COMPACT_ATOMS: atom_id res chain seq x y z
N MET A 1 -16.07 -8.05 -51.65
CA MET A 1 -16.30 -7.33 -50.37
C MET A 1 -16.25 -8.34 -49.25
N ASN A 2 -15.40 -8.10 -48.25
CA ASN A 2 -15.51 -8.50 -46.83
C ASN A 2 -14.10 -8.49 -46.23
N GLY A 3 -13.63 -7.28 -45.91
CA GLY A 3 -12.43 -7.08 -45.11
C GLY A 3 -12.76 -7.30 -43.65
N TYR A 4 -12.26 -8.40 -43.06
CA TYR A 4 -12.22 -8.57 -41.62
C TYR A 4 -11.13 -7.66 -41.06
N VAL A 5 -11.53 -6.54 -40.47
CA VAL A 5 -10.65 -5.72 -39.64
C VAL A 5 -10.53 -6.42 -38.30
N GLY A 6 -9.45 -7.19 -38.13
CA GLY A 6 -9.07 -7.76 -36.85
C GLY A 6 -8.66 -6.63 -35.91
N ILE A 7 -9.51 -6.29 -34.95
CA ILE A 7 -9.16 -5.40 -33.85
C ILE A 7 -8.14 -6.15 -32.98
N LEU A 8 -6.89 -5.72 -33.05
CA LEU A 8 -5.85 -6.15 -32.12
C LEU A 8 -6.20 -5.62 -30.74
N TYR A 9 -6.77 -6.49 -29.89
CA TYR A 9 -6.82 -6.23 -28.45
C TYR A 9 -5.39 -6.27 -27.91
N THR A 10 -4.73 -5.11 -27.86
CA THR A 10 -3.58 -4.95 -26.97
C THR A 10 -4.09 -5.12 -25.55
N PHE A 11 -3.78 -6.28 -24.95
CA PHE A 11 -4.03 -6.58 -23.55
C PHE A 11 -3.14 -5.67 -22.69
N THR A 12 -3.53 -4.41 -22.53
CA THR A 12 -2.91 -3.54 -21.54
C THR A 12 -3.28 -4.11 -20.18
N PHE A 13 -2.32 -4.72 -19.49
CA PHE A 13 -2.49 -5.17 -18.10
C PHE A 13 -2.84 -3.95 -17.24
N VAL A 14 -4.14 -3.71 -17.04
CA VAL A 14 -4.61 -2.73 -16.05
C VAL A 14 -4.09 -3.20 -14.70
N LEU A 15 -3.27 -2.37 -14.07
CA LEU A 15 -2.86 -2.61 -12.69
C LEU A 15 -4.09 -2.37 -11.82
N VAL A 16 -4.73 -3.45 -11.37
CA VAL A 16 -5.77 -3.36 -10.34
C VAL A 16 -5.07 -3.09 -9.01
N ILE A 17 -5.41 -1.96 -8.40
CA ILE A 17 -4.93 -1.57 -7.08
C ILE A 17 -6.10 -1.82 -6.12
N PRO A 18 -6.02 -2.81 -5.21
CA PRO A 18 -7.06 -2.98 -4.22
C PRO A 18 -7.08 -1.78 -3.27
N TYR A 19 -8.26 -1.43 -2.77
CA TYR A 19 -8.48 -0.28 -1.89
C TYR A 19 -7.95 1.03 -2.51
N ASP A 20 -8.30 1.27 -3.77
CA ASP A 20 -7.82 2.40 -4.57
C ASP A 20 -8.27 3.77 -4.05
N PHE A 21 -9.33 3.84 -3.24
CA PHE A 21 -9.73 5.07 -2.53
C PHE A 21 -8.57 5.73 -1.76
N ILE A 22 -7.57 4.95 -1.32
CA ILE A 22 -6.39 5.50 -0.65
C ILE A 22 -5.57 6.43 -1.57
N LEU A 23 -5.64 6.22 -2.88
CA LEU A 23 -4.97 7.07 -3.87
C LEU A 23 -5.66 8.44 -3.95
N ASP A 24 -6.98 8.47 -3.83
CA ASP A 24 -7.77 9.71 -3.80
C ASP A 24 -7.50 10.48 -2.50
N LEU A 25 -7.38 9.79 -1.36
CA LEU A 25 -7.00 10.42 -0.08
C LEU A 25 -5.62 11.07 -0.11
N LEU A 26 -4.71 10.51 -0.93
CA LEU A 26 -3.36 10.98 -1.17
C LEU A 26 -3.25 11.88 -2.41
N TYR A 27 -4.38 12.26 -3.01
CA TYR A 27 -4.42 13.18 -4.14
C TYR A 27 -3.66 14.46 -3.79
N SER A 28 -2.97 15.04 -4.79
CA SER A 28 -1.98 16.13 -4.71
C SER A 28 -0.52 15.74 -4.39
N LEU A 29 -0.26 14.54 -3.86
CA LEU A 29 1.12 14.07 -3.67
C LEU A 29 1.69 13.50 -4.98
N PRO A 30 3.02 13.61 -5.22
CA PRO A 30 3.68 13.00 -6.37
C PRO A 30 3.84 11.48 -6.18
N LEU A 31 2.73 10.76 -6.25
CA LEU A 31 2.68 9.32 -6.00
C LEU A 31 3.39 8.53 -7.11
N ARG A 32 4.13 7.51 -6.69
CA ARG A 32 4.67 6.48 -7.57
C ARG A 32 4.20 5.11 -7.10
N THR A 33 3.67 4.30 -8.01
CA THR A 33 3.26 2.92 -7.68
C THR A 33 4.24 1.91 -8.27
N LYS A 34 4.42 0.78 -7.57
CA LYS A 34 5.27 -0.32 -8.03
C LYS A 34 4.68 -1.66 -7.60
N LYS A 35 4.50 -2.57 -8.55
CA LYS A 35 4.15 -3.97 -8.25
C LYS A 35 5.26 -4.64 -7.42
N MET A 36 4.89 -5.28 -6.32
CA MET A 36 5.80 -5.97 -5.40
C MET A 36 5.16 -7.25 -4.89
N PHE A 37 5.62 -8.43 -5.33
CA PHE A 37 5.24 -9.74 -4.76
C PHE A 37 3.72 -9.95 -4.56
N GLY A 38 2.89 -9.53 -5.52
CA GLY A 38 1.43 -9.64 -5.43
C GLY A 38 0.73 -8.50 -4.68
N ASN A 39 1.48 -7.47 -4.31
CA ASN A 39 1.01 -6.23 -3.70
C ASN A 39 1.33 -5.04 -4.63
N VAL A 40 0.73 -3.90 -4.34
CA VAL A 40 1.07 -2.63 -4.99
C VAL A 40 1.67 -1.69 -3.95
N GLY A 41 2.98 -1.44 -4.05
CA GLY A 41 3.65 -0.45 -3.21
C GLY A 41 3.40 0.97 -3.70
N ILE A 42 3.11 1.88 -2.78
CA ILE A 42 2.88 3.30 -3.02
C ILE A 42 4.03 4.08 -2.38
N TYR A 43 4.61 4.97 -3.18
CA TYR A 43 5.77 5.76 -2.83
C TYR A 43 5.45 7.24 -2.91
N VAL A 44 6.00 8.00 -1.97
CA VAL A 44 6.08 9.46 -2.01
C VAL A 44 7.56 9.79 -2.01
N GLU A 45 8.02 10.47 -3.06
CA GLU A 45 9.45 10.68 -3.32
C GLU A 45 10.23 9.35 -3.31
N GLU A 46 11.22 9.21 -2.41
CA GLU A 46 12.05 8.01 -2.27
C GLU A 46 11.53 7.02 -1.21
N LYS A 47 10.52 7.43 -0.42
CA LYS A 47 9.98 6.62 0.67
C LYS A 47 8.87 5.72 0.14
N ILE A 48 8.92 4.43 0.48
CA ILE A 48 7.71 3.60 0.42
C ILE A 48 6.86 3.96 1.64
N VAL A 49 5.60 4.34 1.43
CA VAL A 49 4.69 4.79 2.49
C VAL A 49 3.60 3.77 2.77
N LEU A 50 3.03 3.18 1.73
CA LEU A 50 1.97 2.18 1.84
C LEU A 50 2.20 1.02 0.87
N ALA A 51 1.53 -0.09 1.09
CA ALA A 51 1.27 -1.09 0.05
C ALA A 51 -0.15 -1.65 0.19
N THR A 52 -0.84 -1.89 -0.91
CA THR A 52 -2.17 -2.51 -0.87
C THR A 52 -2.09 -3.97 -1.30
N ARG A 53 -2.85 -4.83 -0.64
CA ARG A 53 -2.87 -6.28 -0.89
C ARG A 53 -4.27 -6.85 -0.73
N PHE A 54 -4.72 -7.60 -1.73
CA PHE A 54 -5.92 -8.43 -1.65
C PHE A 54 -5.65 -9.80 -2.28
N LYS A 55 -5.98 -10.87 -1.57
CA LYS A 55 -5.92 -12.26 -2.05
C LYS A 55 -7.07 -13.08 -1.48
N ASP A 56 -7.83 -13.76 -2.33
CA ASP A 56 -8.97 -14.60 -1.91
C ASP A 56 -8.54 -15.80 -1.05
N HIS A 57 -7.48 -16.50 -1.45
CA HIS A 57 -7.04 -17.74 -0.78
C HIS A 57 -6.07 -17.51 0.40
N SER A 58 -5.68 -16.26 0.67
CA SER A 58 -4.76 -15.93 1.77
C SER A 58 -5.09 -14.54 2.33
N PRO A 59 -6.26 -14.40 2.99
CA PRO A 59 -6.79 -13.10 3.38
C PRO A 59 -6.16 -12.52 4.64
N VAL A 60 -5.39 -13.30 5.41
CA VAL A 60 -4.85 -12.91 6.72
C VAL A 60 -4.04 -11.61 6.73
N ASP A 61 -3.45 -11.20 5.60
CA ASP A 61 -2.75 -9.92 5.47
C ASP A 61 -3.37 -9.04 4.38
N ASN A 62 -4.66 -9.19 4.10
CA ASN A 62 -5.39 -8.28 3.22
C ASN A 62 -5.64 -6.93 3.90
N GLY A 63 -5.67 -5.89 3.08
CA GLY A 63 -5.81 -4.52 3.52
C GLY A 63 -4.64 -3.63 3.08
N ILE A 64 -4.38 -2.61 3.89
CA ILE A 64 -3.37 -1.59 3.63
C ILE A 64 -2.20 -1.83 4.58
N TRP A 65 -1.00 -1.94 4.02
CA TRP A 65 0.23 -2.10 4.76
C TRP A 65 0.89 -0.73 4.92
N ILE A 66 1.23 -0.36 6.15
CA ILE A 66 1.84 0.92 6.49
C ILE A 66 3.33 0.71 6.67
N ALA A 67 4.14 1.36 5.83
CA ALA A 67 5.59 1.31 5.97
C ALA A 67 6.01 2.20 7.14
N THR A 68 6.64 1.61 8.15
CA THR A 68 7.09 2.34 9.34
C THR A 68 8.31 1.68 9.98
N LYS A 69 9.10 2.47 10.72
CA LYS A 69 10.22 1.93 11.51
C LYS A 69 9.66 1.29 12.79
N VAL A 70 10.31 0.21 13.24
CA VAL A 70 9.96 -0.50 14.49
C VAL A 70 9.81 0.45 15.69
N ALA A 71 10.66 1.47 15.79
CA ALA A 71 10.62 2.45 16.88
C ALA A 71 9.32 3.25 16.96
N TYR A 72 8.58 3.40 15.84
CA TYR A 72 7.35 4.19 15.77
C TYR A 72 6.08 3.33 15.80
N GLN A 73 6.21 2.01 15.73
CA GLN A 73 5.05 1.11 15.75
C GLN A 73 4.19 1.22 17.02
N PRO A 74 4.75 1.36 18.24
CA PRO A 74 3.92 1.51 19.44
C PRO A 74 3.03 2.76 19.37
N ILE A 75 3.59 3.89 18.91
CA ILE A 75 2.87 5.16 18.76
C ILE A 75 1.72 5.00 17.75
N LEU A 76 2.01 4.38 16.59
CA LEU A 76 0.99 4.16 15.57
C LEU A 76 -0.14 3.24 16.04
N LYS A 77 0.17 2.20 16.83
CA LYS A 77 -0.84 1.30 17.39
C LYS A 77 -1.69 1.95 18.48
N GLU A 78 -1.13 2.90 19.21
CA GLU A 78 -1.90 3.71 20.17
C GLU A 78 -2.86 4.65 19.44
N MET A 79 -2.42 5.26 18.34
CA MET A 79 -3.26 6.13 17.50
C MET A 79 -4.32 5.36 16.72
N PHE A 80 -3.98 4.14 16.27
CA PHE A 80 -4.82 3.30 15.41
C PHE A 80 -4.84 1.87 15.98
N PRO A 81 -5.75 1.55 16.91
CA PRO A 81 -5.78 0.26 17.61
C PRO A 81 -5.95 -0.96 16.69
N SER A 82 -6.59 -0.78 15.53
CA SER A 82 -6.75 -1.83 14.52
C SER A 82 -5.45 -2.21 13.80
N LEU A 83 -4.39 -1.40 13.94
CA LEU A 83 -3.09 -1.73 13.36
C LEU A 83 -2.45 -2.93 14.08
N ARG A 84 -2.12 -3.96 13.29
CA ARG A 84 -1.38 -5.13 13.77
C ARG A 84 -0.12 -5.38 12.95
N ASN A 85 0.69 -6.33 13.41
CA ASN A 85 1.81 -6.80 12.60
C ASN A 85 1.29 -7.73 11.50
N LEU A 86 2.05 -7.84 10.40
CA LEU A 86 1.80 -8.88 9.42
C LEU A 86 2.01 -10.26 10.03
N GLU A 87 1.17 -11.21 9.64
CA GLU A 87 1.21 -12.59 10.15
C GLU A 87 1.93 -13.54 9.19
N THR A 88 1.70 -13.42 7.88
CA THR A 88 2.34 -14.30 6.89
C THR A 88 3.82 -13.93 6.70
N TYR A 89 4.13 -12.64 6.79
CA TYR A 89 5.46 -12.11 6.49
C TYR A 89 6.09 -11.53 7.74
N ASN A 90 7.18 -12.13 8.22
CA ASN A 90 7.95 -11.63 9.36
C ASN A 90 8.83 -10.41 8.98
N ILE A 91 8.21 -9.35 8.47
CA ILE A 91 8.89 -8.13 8.04
C ILE A 91 8.53 -7.01 8.99
N LYS A 92 9.51 -6.62 9.83
CA LYS A 92 9.31 -5.64 10.89
C LYS A 92 9.13 -4.20 10.42
N SER A 93 9.23 -3.90 9.13
CA SER A 93 9.05 -2.54 8.60
C SER A 93 7.61 -2.23 8.18
N TRP A 94 6.67 -3.10 8.54
CA TRP A 94 5.27 -3.00 8.12
C TRP A 94 4.33 -3.20 9.30
N LEU A 95 3.28 -2.39 9.35
CA LEU A 95 2.04 -2.68 10.05
C LEU A 95 0.95 -2.94 9.02
N LEU A 96 -0.08 -3.67 9.42
CA LEU A 96 -1.28 -3.94 8.64
C LEU A 96 -2.45 -3.19 9.25
N LEU A 97 -3.17 -2.46 8.42
CA LEU A 97 -4.56 -2.09 8.63
C LEU A 97 -5.43 -3.11 7.90
N PRO A 98 -6.08 -4.05 8.62
CA PRO A 98 -6.90 -5.10 8.01
C PRO A 98 -8.12 -4.51 7.32
N ASP A 99 -8.51 -5.06 6.16
CA ASP A 99 -9.72 -4.64 5.45
C ASP A 99 -11.03 -5.02 6.16
N GLU A 100 -10.96 -5.97 7.09
CA GLU A 100 -12.06 -6.38 7.97
C GLU A 100 -12.23 -5.49 9.22
N ALA A 101 -11.35 -4.49 9.43
CA ALA A 101 -11.44 -3.59 10.57
C ALA A 101 -12.65 -2.65 10.45
N ASP A 102 -13.40 -2.47 11.55
CA ASP A 102 -14.58 -1.60 11.57
C ASP A 102 -14.26 -0.13 11.25
N ASP A 103 -13.02 0.31 11.53
CA ASP A 103 -12.50 1.66 11.30
C ASP A 103 -11.58 1.75 10.07
N PHE A 104 -11.68 0.80 9.14
CA PHE A 104 -10.74 0.66 8.02
C PHE A 104 -10.58 1.94 7.19
N GLU A 105 -11.68 2.55 6.73
CA GLU A 105 -11.61 3.74 5.88
C GLU A 105 -11.22 5.00 6.68
N GLU A 106 -11.73 5.14 7.91
CA GLU A 106 -11.42 6.27 8.81
C GLU A 106 -9.94 6.26 9.21
N ALA A 107 -9.41 5.10 9.60
CA ALA A 107 -7.99 4.94 9.92
C ALA A 107 -7.12 5.18 8.68
N ALA A 108 -7.53 4.67 7.50
CA ALA A 108 -6.83 4.90 6.25
C ALA A 108 -6.77 6.40 5.89
N ALA A 109 -7.87 7.14 6.08
CA ALA A 109 -7.92 8.59 5.89
C ALA A 109 -6.98 9.32 6.86
N ALA A 110 -7.00 8.99 8.14
CA ALA A 110 -6.11 9.59 9.13
C ALA A 110 -4.62 9.28 8.87
N ILE A 111 -4.31 8.07 8.42
CA ILE A 111 -2.96 7.68 7.97
C ILE A 111 -2.55 8.49 6.74
N ALA A 112 -3.45 8.70 5.78
CA ALA A 112 -3.19 9.53 4.61
C ALA A 112 -2.89 10.99 5.00
N GLU A 113 -3.55 11.55 6.02
CA GLU A 113 -3.22 12.87 6.57
C GLU A 113 -1.79 12.92 7.13
N LEU A 114 -1.37 11.90 7.88
CA LEU A 114 0.01 11.81 8.38
C LEU A 114 1.04 11.77 7.24
N ILE A 115 0.72 11.09 6.14
CA ILE A 115 1.58 11.06 4.94
C ILE A 115 1.64 12.44 4.27
N LYS A 116 0.50 13.11 4.10
CA LYS A 116 0.42 14.47 3.53
C LYS A 116 1.19 15.49 4.35
N GLN A 117 1.22 15.33 5.67
CA GLN A 117 2.01 16.14 6.59
C GLN A 117 3.51 15.77 6.62
N ASN A 118 3.96 14.81 5.78
CA ASN A 118 5.32 14.26 5.78
C ASN A 118 5.78 13.81 7.18
N SER A 119 4.86 13.19 7.94
CA SER A 119 5.15 12.69 9.28
C SER A 119 6.28 11.68 9.26
N HIS A 120 7.23 11.81 10.20
CA HIS A 120 8.36 10.90 10.34
C HIS A 120 7.95 9.50 10.82
N LEU A 121 6.71 9.33 11.29
CA LEU A 121 6.16 8.05 11.73
C LEU A 121 5.94 7.08 10.56
N ILE A 122 5.73 7.61 9.35
CA ILE A 122 5.41 6.82 8.15
C ILE A 122 6.50 7.01 7.10
N GLY A 123 6.81 5.93 6.41
CA GLY A 123 7.74 5.93 5.30
C GLY A 123 9.08 5.30 5.67
N VAL A 124 9.55 4.44 4.76
CA VAL A 124 10.89 3.85 4.84
C VAL A 124 11.56 4.03 3.49
N ILE A 125 12.83 4.44 3.47
CA ILE A 125 13.62 4.42 2.24
C ILE A 125 14.10 2.98 2.05
N PRO A 126 13.66 2.27 1.00
CA PRO A 126 14.11 0.90 0.77
C PRO A 126 15.61 0.88 0.53
N LYS A 127 16.32 -0.06 1.15
CA LYS A 127 17.75 -0.24 0.86
C LYS A 127 17.91 -0.62 -0.61
N SER A 128 18.73 0.14 -1.33
CA SER A 128 19.15 -0.23 -2.69
C SER A 128 19.79 -1.62 -2.64
N LYS A 129 19.30 -2.54 -3.48
CA LYS A 129 20.05 -3.76 -3.76
C LYS A 129 21.21 -3.35 -4.65
N ASN A 130 22.41 -3.23 -4.08
CA ASN A 130 23.63 -3.21 -4.88
C ASN A 130 23.62 -4.47 -5.76
N LYS A 131 23.61 -4.29 -7.08
CA LYS A 131 23.86 -5.39 -8.02
C LYS A 131 25.31 -5.85 -7.77
N LYS A 132 25.46 -7.03 -7.17
CA LYS A 132 26.69 -7.82 -7.33
C LYS A 132 26.56 -8.64 -8.59
#